data_AF-A0A9Q0UXQ4-F1
#
_entry.id   AF-A0A9Q0UXQ4-F1
#
_cell.length_a   1.000
_cell.length_b   1.000
_cell.length_c   1.000
_cell.angle_alpha   90.00
_cell.angle_beta   90.00
_cell.angle_gamma   90.00
#
_symmetry.space_group_name_H-M   'P 1'
#
loop_
_entity.id
_entity.type
_entity.pdbx_description
1 polymer ?
#
loop_
_entity_poly.entity_id
_entity_poly.type
_entity_poly.pdbx_seq_one_letter_code
_entity_poly.pdbx_strand_id
1 'polypeptide(L)'
;MNLCDSSKLILSDFDFSNLPNLEVLNLEQCNLCTLPPSIGFLSQLIKLDLSSNRSLTCLPDRIGELKSLVSLDLQNCSKLASIPDSIVKLKSLVTLHLQNCSNLASLPKNIKQLPMLIELDLGGCERLQHLPQLPSTLQVLIASGCISLTSVAGVFMQGEKDYEAASQQFNFSGCLQLDQNSLTKIIGDARLRIQRMATSLFNQQYFGKPIRVQLCIPGLEVPEWFTYKNIGGPTVKFKLPAHLQLFGLTLCAVVSFGPGQKYCRGFDIKCECYLITKDGTQSDLSFHYNKEYWSSSTLCRGLY
;
A
#
# COMPACT_ATOMS: atom_id res chain seq x y z
N MET A 1 24.89 -7.25 -9.42
CA MET A 1 25.56 -8.21 -8.52
C MET A 1 24.47 -8.99 -7.79
N ASN A 2 24.46 -10.31 -7.92
CA ASN A 2 23.49 -11.17 -7.25
C ASN A 2 24.24 -12.08 -6.28
N LEU A 3 23.89 -11.98 -5.00
CA LEU A 3 24.43 -12.76 -3.90
C LEU A 3 23.32 -13.50 -3.14
N CYS A 4 22.13 -13.65 -3.73
CA CYS A 4 21.00 -14.36 -3.14
C CYS A 4 21.42 -15.71 -2.53
N ASP A 5 20.83 -16.07 -1.39
CA ASP A 5 21.07 -17.32 -0.65
C ASP A 5 22.50 -17.53 -0.12
N SER A 6 23.34 -16.49 -0.16
CA SER A 6 24.72 -16.60 0.29
C SER A 6 24.83 -16.46 1.82
N SER A 7 24.34 -17.48 2.52
CA SER A 7 24.23 -17.57 3.99
C SER A 7 25.54 -17.44 4.79
N LYS A 8 26.70 -17.49 4.13
CA LYS A 8 28.04 -17.31 4.74
C LYS A 8 28.59 -15.89 4.56
N LEU A 9 27.87 -15.00 3.89
CA LEU A 9 28.34 -13.63 3.68
C LEU A 9 28.28 -12.83 4.98
N ILE A 10 29.45 -12.39 5.42
CA ILE A 10 29.59 -11.36 6.44
C ILE A 10 29.87 -10.07 5.69
N LEU A 11 28.81 -9.31 5.37
CA LEU A 11 28.95 -8.04 4.65
C LEU A 11 29.28 -6.86 5.56
N SER A 12 29.33 -7.02 6.89
CA SER A 12 29.61 -5.92 7.83
C SER A 12 30.87 -5.12 7.48
N ASP A 13 31.84 -5.76 6.83
CA ASP A 13 33.14 -5.20 6.47
C ASP A 13 33.38 -5.20 4.96
N PHE A 14 32.37 -5.55 4.14
CA PHE A 14 32.53 -5.53 2.69
C PHE A 14 32.64 -4.08 2.19
N ASP A 15 33.65 -3.82 1.36
CA ASP A 15 33.87 -2.49 0.80
C ASP A 15 33.22 -2.33 -0.58
N PHE A 16 32.07 -1.66 -0.60
CA PHE A 16 31.35 -1.32 -1.82
C PHE A 16 31.97 -0.15 -2.61
N SER A 17 33.03 0.51 -2.10
CA SER A 17 33.65 1.67 -2.78
C SER A 17 34.20 1.33 -4.17
N ASN A 18 34.59 0.08 -4.39
CA ASN A 18 35.15 -0.42 -5.66
C ASN A 18 34.08 -0.82 -6.69
N LEU A 19 32.79 -0.63 -6.38
CA LEU A 19 31.66 -0.98 -7.25
C LEU A 19 30.80 0.25 -7.62
N PRO A 20 31.40 1.39 -8.07
CA PRO A 20 30.69 2.66 -8.22
C PRO A 20 29.57 2.64 -9.28
N ASN A 21 29.65 1.72 -10.25
CA ASN A 21 28.70 1.58 -11.36
C ASN A 21 27.66 0.47 -11.11
N LEU A 22 27.56 -0.05 -9.89
CA LEU A 22 26.62 -1.13 -9.59
C LEU A 22 25.18 -0.58 -9.57
N GLU A 23 24.35 -1.05 -10.50
CA GLU A 23 22.95 -0.64 -10.62
C GLU A 23 21.97 -1.54 -9.86
N VAL A 24 22.28 -2.83 -9.75
CA VAL A 24 21.41 -3.81 -9.07
C VAL A 24 22.23 -4.64 -8.09
N LEU A 25 21.80 -4.67 -6.85
CA LEU A 25 22.39 -5.48 -5.78
C LEU A 25 21.29 -6.34 -5.15
N ASN A 26 21.38 -7.65 -5.36
CA ASN A 26 20.52 -8.63 -4.71
C ASN A 26 21.29 -9.31 -3.57
N LEU A 27 20.81 -9.10 -2.34
CA LEU A 27 21.29 -9.68 -1.08
C LEU A 27 20.17 -10.46 -0.36
N GLU A 28 19.19 -10.94 -1.10
CA GLU A 28 18.10 -11.76 -0.58
C GLU A 28 18.65 -12.97 0.18
N GLN A 29 18.04 -13.27 1.33
CA GLN A 29 18.32 -14.47 2.12
C GLN A 29 19.83 -14.67 2.46
N CYS A 30 20.58 -13.58 2.64
CA CYS A 30 21.99 -13.61 3.00
C CYS A 30 22.27 -13.71 4.52
N ASN A 31 21.22 -13.81 5.34
CA ASN A 31 21.30 -13.83 6.82
C ASN A 31 22.03 -12.61 7.40
N LEU A 32 21.86 -11.43 6.80
CA LEU A 32 22.50 -10.20 7.22
C LEU A 32 21.95 -9.72 8.57
N CYS A 33 22.84 -9.22 9.44
CA CYS A 33 22.47 -8.49 10.65
C CYS A 33 22.43 -6.97 10.42
N THR A 34 23.28 -6.47 9.53
CA THR A 34 23.41 -5.05 9.13
C THR A 34 24.08 -4.97 7.76
N LEU A 35 24.08 -3.78 7.17
CA LEU A 35 24.90 -3.44 6.00
C LEU A 35 26.11 -2.59 6.41
N PRO A 36 27.24 -2.71 5.70
CA PRO A 36 28.39 -1.84 5.94
C PRO A 36 28.05 -0.40 5.53
N PRO A 37 28.60 0.62 6.20
CA PRO A 37 28.41 2.02 5.79
C PRO A 37 28.86 2.29 4.34
N SER A 38 29.81 1.51 3.81
CA SER A 38 30.31 1.59 2.43
C SER A 38 29.20 1.44 1.37
N ILE A 39 28.03 0.89 1.72
CA ILE A 39 26.86 0.84 0.82
C ILE A 39 26.53 2.21 0.22
N GLY A 40 26.76 3.30 0.97
CA GLY A 40 26.49 4.66 0.51
C GLY A 40 27.32 5.10 -0.70
N PHE A 41 28.40 4.41 -1.04
CA PHE A 41 29.20 4.69 -2.24
C PHE A 41 28.54 4.24 -3.54
N LEU A 42 27.49 3.40 -3.48
CA LEU A 42 26.78 2.89 -4.65
C LEU A 42 25.80 3.94 -5.22
N SER A 43 26.33 5.08 -5.65
CA SER A 43 25.53 6.22 -6.11
C SER A 43 24.67 5.94 -7.36
N GLN A 44 25.04 4.92 -8.15
CA GLN A 44 24.29 4.46 -9.33
C GLN A 44 23.33 3.30 -9.04
N LEU A 45 23.19 2.87 -7.78
CA LEU A 45 22.32 1.75 -7.43
C LEU A 45 20.85 2.14 -7.65
N ILE A 46 20.17 1.38 -8.50
CA ILE A 46 18.76 1.53 -8.88
C ILE A 46 17.88 0.59 -8.04
N LYS A 47 18.32 -0.66 -7.84
CA LYS A 47 17.58 -1.66 -7.07
C LYS A 47 18.46 -2.30 -6.00
N LEU A 48 17.95 -2.30 -4.77
CA LEU A 48 18.53 -2.99 -3.63
C LEU A 48 17.51 -3.96 -3.05
N ASP A 49 17.84 -5.25 -3.12
CA ASP A 49 17.03 -6.32 -2.53
C ASP A 49 17.71 -6.86 -1.28
N LEU A 50 17.08 -6.67 -0.13
CA LEU A 50 17.49 -7.14 1.19
C LEU A 50 16.44 -8.10 1.77
N SER A 51 15.51 -8.57 0.96
CA SER A 51 14.41 -9.41 1.42
C SER A 51 14.91 -10.69 2.08
N SER A 52 14.10 -11.27 2.95
CA SER A 52 14.37 -12.51 3.67
C SER A 52 15.62 -12.50 4.57
N ASN A 53 16.20 -11.33 4.87
CA ASN A 53 17.24 -11.17 5.89
C ASN A 53 16.62 -11.04 7.28
N ARG A 54 16.11 -12.16 7.82
CA ARG A 54 15.39 -12.21 9.12
C ARG A 54 16.20 -11.69 10.32
N SER A 55 17.53 -11.67 10.21
CA SER A 55 18.44 -11.20 11.25
C SER A 55 18.71 -9.68 11.18
N LEU A 56 18.27 -9.00 10.12
CA LEU A 56 18.58 -7.58 9.88
C LEU A 56 17.85 -6.71 10.92
N THR A 57 18.61 -5.96 11.72
CA THR A 57 18.04 -5.15 12.81
C THR A 57 17.86 -3.69 12.44
N CYS A 58 18.71 -3.16 11.55
CA CYS A 58 18.70 -1.77 11.10
C CYS A 58 19.40 -1.63 9.74
N LEU A 59 19.19 -0.49 9.10
CA LEU A 59 19.98 -0.02 7.96
C LEU A 59 20.97 1.05 8.44
N PRO A 60 22.18 1.14 7.84
CA PRO A 60 23.10 2.23 8.12
C PRO A 60 22.52 3.56 7.63
N ASP A 61 22.83 4.66 8.32
CA ASP A 61 22.40 6.01 7.90
C ASP A 61 22.85 6.37 6.48
N ARG A 62 23.96 5.81 6.01
CA ARG A 62 24.47 5.98 4.64
C ARG A 62 23.58 5.39 3.56
N ILE A 63 22.52 4.65 3.90
CA ILE A 63 21.49 4.26 2.92
C ILE A 63 20.95 5.48 2.17
N GLY A 64 20.83 6.64 2.83
CA GLY A 64 20.39 7.89 2.22
C GLY A 64 21.34 8.49 1.17
N GLU A 65 22.51 7.89 0.94
CA GLU A 65 23.48 8.31 -0.08
C GLU A 65 23.23 7.65 -1.45
N LEU A 66 22.34 6.64 -1.51
CA LEU A 66 21.94 5.93 -2.73
C LEU A 66 21.00 6.78 -3.62
N LYS A 67 21.49 7.89 -4.16
CA LYS A 67 20.67 8.92 -4.84
C LYS A 67 19.84 8.40 -6.01
N SER A 68 20.29 7.35 -6.69
CA SER A 68 19.63 6.74 -7.84
C SER A 68 18.67 5.60 -7.47
N LEU A 69 18.51 5.28 -6.18
CA LEU A 69 17.72 4.13 -5.75
C LEU A 69 16.24 4.35 -6.03
N VAL A 70 15.68 3.47 -6.86
CA VAL A 70 14.28 3.45 -7.27
C VAL A 70 13.48 2.43 -6.45
N SER A 71 14.10 1.29 -6.13
CA SER A 71 13.45 0.18 -5.43
C SER A 71 14.28 -0.33 -4.26
N LEU A 72 13.67 -0.35 -3.08
CA LEU A 72 14.23 -0.93 -1.86
C LEU A 72 13.29 -2.00 -1.32
N ASP A 73 13.75 -3.25 -1.35
CA ASP A 73 13.01 -4.40 -0.82
C ASP A 73 13.61 -4.87 0.51
N LEU A 74 12.81 -4.88 1.57
CA LEU A 74 13.14 -5.33 2.92
C LEU A 74 12.13 -6.37 3.43
N GLN A 75 11.38 -7.01 2.54
CA GLN A 75 10.35 -7.97 2.92
C GLN A 75 10.93 -9.08 3.80
N ASN A 76 10.15 -9.55 4.78
CA ASN A 76 10.52 -10.62 5.70
C ASN A 76 11.77 -10.33 6.57
N CYS A 77 12.18 -9.06 6.74
CA CYS A 77 13.20 -8.64 7.71
C CYS A 77 12.59 -8.53 9.13
N SER A 78 12.22 -9.66 9.71
CA SER A 78 11.40 -9.70 10.93
C SER A 78 12.01 -9.05 12.18
N LYS A 79 13.34 -8.87 12.25
CA LYS A 79 14.03 -8.15 13.35
C LYS A 79 14.23 -6.64 13.11
N LEU A 80 13.86 -6.12 11.93
CA LEU A 80 14.05 -4.72 11.59
C LEU A 80 13.16 -3.86 12.49
N ALA A 81 13.78 -3.03 13.34
CA ALA A 81 13.04 -2.26 14.34
C ALA A 81 12.64 -0.86 13.84
N SER A 82 13.43 -0.29 12.94
CA SER A 82 13.23 1.06 12.39
C SER A 82 13.90 1.22 11.02
N ILE A 83 13.45 2.25 10.28
CA ILE A 83 14.10 2.77 9.07
C ILE A 83 14.80 4.08 9.45
N PRO A 84 16.07 4.30 9.05
CA PRO A 84 16.79 5.52 9.39
C PRO A 84 16.12 6.76 8.76
N ASP A 85 16.16 7.89 9.46
CA ASP A 85 15.60 9.16 8.98
C ASP A 85 16.25 9.61 7.65
N SER A 86 17.47 9.17 7.37
CA SER A 86 18.18 9.46 6.12
C SER A 86 17.49 8.90 4.87
N ILE A 87 16.52 7.97 5.00
CA ILE A 87 15.73 7.45 3.87
C ILE A 87 15.11 8.59 3.05
N VAL A 88 14.75 9.71 3.68
CA VAL A 88 14.14 10.87 3.00
C VAL A 88 15.08 11.56 1.98
N LYS A 89 16.36 11.22 2.00
CA LYS A 89 17.37 11.67 1.03
C LYS A 89 17.29 10.90 -0.30
N LEU A 90 16.61 9.76 -0.35
CA LEU A 90 16.40 8.96 -1.55
C LEU A 90 15.36 9.61 -2.47
N LYS A 91 15.80 10.59 -3.27
CA LYS A 91 14.89 11.40 -4.10
C LYS A 91 14.27 10.64 -5.28
N SER A 92 14.87 9.51 -5.66
CA SER A 92 14.41 8.67 -6.77
C SER A 92 13.57 7.47 -6.32
N LEU A 93 13.36 7.29 -5.01
CA LEU A 93 12.70 6.09 -4.48
C LEU A 93 11.22 6.07 -4.85
N VAL A 94 10.81 5.02 -5.58
CA VAL A 94 9.45 4.80 -6.08
C VAL A 94 8.74 3.72 -5.27
N THR A 95 9.44 2.64 -4.92
CA THR A 95 8.87 1.50 -4.18
C THR A 95 9.66 1.21 -2.92
N LEU A 96 8.97 1.12 -1.79
CA LEU A 96 9.52 0.66 -0.52
C LEU A 96 8.69 -0.52 0.02
N HIS A 97 9.29 -1.71 0.06
CA HIS A 97 8.63 -2.92 0.55
C HIS A 97 9.18 -3.31 1.93
N LEU A 98 8.30 -3.37 2.92
CA LEU A 98 8.58 -3.69 4.33
C LEU A 98 7.66 -4.80 4.84
N GLN A 99 7.07 -5.58 3.92
CA GLN A 99 6.14 -6.64 4.27
C GLN A 99 6.77 -7.62 5.27
N ASN A 100 6.01 -8.04 6.29
CA ASN A 100 6.41 -8.96 7.35
C ASN A 100 7.66 -8.51 8.16
N CYS A 101 7.95 -7.22 8.20
CA CYS A 101 8.86 -6.61 9.17
C CYS A 101 8.17 -6.49 10.54
N SER A 102 7.89 -7.62 11.19
CA SER A 102 7.01 -7.69 12.37
C SER A 102 7.52 -6.89 13.58
N ASN A 103 8.83 -6.63 13.69
CA ASN A 103 9.39 -5.77 14.74
C ASN A 103 9.42 -4.27 14.41
N LEU A 104 9.01 -3.86 13.21
CA LEU A 104 9.05 -2.46 12.81
C LEU A 104 8.07 -1.65 13.67
N ALA A 105 8.61 -0.77 14.52
CA ALA A 105 7.82 -0.03 15.49
C ALA A 105 7.36 1.34 14.95
N SER A 106 8.14 1.93 14.04
CA SER A 106 7.87 3.26 13.49
C SER A 106 8.48 3.48 12.11
N LEU A 107 7.90 4.44 11.39
CA LEU A 107 8.48 5.03 10.19
C LEU A 107 9.07 6.42 10.53
N PRO A 108 10.05 6.92 9.75
CA PRO A 108 10.55 8.28 9.85
C PRO A 108 9.43 9.31 9.82
N LYS A 109 9.44 10.25 10.78
CA LYS A 109 8.39 11.29 10.90
C LYS A 109 8.25 12.14 9.64
N ASN A 110 9.35 12.28 8.89
CA ASN A 110 9.44 13.09 7.67
C ASN A 110 9.31 12.28 6.38
N ILE A 111 8.81 11.04 6.42
CA ILE A 111 8.67 10.19 5.21
C ILE A 111 7.88 10.87 4.08
N LYS A 112 6.97 11.80 4.39
CA LYS A 112 6.31 12.69 3.40
C LYS A 112 7.24 13.45 2.45
N GLN A 113 8.52 13.58 2.78
CA GLN A 113 9.52 14.30 1.98
C GLN A 113 10.13 13.45 0.86
N LEU A 114 9.72 12.19 0.72
CA LEU A 114 10.03 11.35 -0.44
C LEU A 114 9.19 11.82 -1.64
N PRO A 115 9.80 12.46 -2.66
CA PRO A 115 9.03 13.16 -3.68
C PRO A 115 8.45 12.24 -4.75
N MET A 116 8.94 11.00 -4.87
CA MET A 116 8.59 10.07 -5.95
C MET A 116 8.01 8.75 -5.43
N LEU A 117 7.76 8.62 -4.12
CA LEU A 117 7.27 7.36 -3.56
C LEU A 117 5.84 7.10 -4.03
N ILE A 118 5.65 6.03 -4.79
CA ILE A 118 4.36 5.59 -5.35
C ILE A 118 3.80 4.44 -4.53
N GLU A 119 4.66 3.53 -4.07
CA GLU A 119 4.25 2.30 -3.38
C GLU A 119 4.98 2.13 -2.05
N LEU A 120 4.20 1.88 -1.00
CA LEU A 120 4.66 1.54 0.33
C LEU A 120 3.92 0.28 0.81
N ASP A 121 4.64 -0.82 0.96
CA ASP A 121 4.10 -2.04 1.55
C ASP A 121 4.61 -2.21 2.98
N LEU A 122 3.70 -2.26 3.94
CA LEU A 122 3.88 -2.46 5.38
C LEU A 122 3.11 -3.69 5.88
N GLY A 123 2.58 -4.52 4.98
CA GLY A 123 1.73 -5.64 5.34
C GLY A 123 2.40 -6.53 6.39
N GLY A 124 1.72 -6.88 7.48
CA GLY A 124 2.31 -7.71 8.54
C GLY A 124 3.35 -7.01 9.42
N CYS A 125 3.45 -5.67 9.40
CA CYS A 125 4.21 -4.90 10.40
C CYS A 125 3.45 -4.84 11.73
N GLU A 126 3.40 -5.96 12.44
CA GLU A 126 2.52 -6.16 13.60
C GLU A 126 2.75 -5.19 14.75
N ARG A 127 3.99 -4.67 14.94
CA ARG A 127 4.33 -3.71 16.00
C ARG A 127 4.18 -2.24 15.60
N LEU A 128 3.84 -1.94 14.36
CA LEU A 128 3.71 -0.56 13.89
C LEU A 128 2.47 0.09 14.52
N GLN A 129 2.67 1.10 15.37
CA GLN A 129 1.57 1.73 16.12
C GLN A 129 0.97 2.95 15.44
N HIS A 130 1.79 3.69 14.69
CA HIS A 130 1.42 4.97 14.12
C HIS A 130 1.95 5.13 12.71
N LEU A 131 1.11 5.62 11.81
CA LEU A 131 1.54 6.09 10.50
C LEU A 131 1.75 7.62 10.55
N PRO A 132 2.95 8.12 10.22
CA PRO A 132 3.19 9.55 10.06
C PRO A 132 2.47 10.07 8.81
N GLN A 133 2.56 11.37 8.55
CA GLN A 133 2.11 11.90 7.27
C GLN A 133 2.94 11.28 6.13
N LEU A 134 2.24 10.71 5.14
CA LEU A 134 2.84 10.04 3.99
C LEU A 134 2.95 10.97 2.77
N PRO A 135 3.80 10.66 1.77
CA PRO A 135 3.92 11.44 0.54
C PRO A 135 2.59 11.60 -0.20
N SER A 136 2.38 12.74 -0.86
CA SER A 136 1.18 12.97 -1.66
C SER A 136 1.16 12.19 -2.97
N THR A 137 2.33 11.76 -3.44
CA THR A 137 2.52 10.91 -4.63
C THR A 137 2.07 9.46 -4.42
N LEU A 138 1.87 9.03 -3.17
CA LEU A 138 1.56 7.64 -2.86
C LEU A 138 0.24 7.21 -3.52
N GLN A 139 0.32 6.14 -4.30
CA GLN A 139 -0.81 5.51 -4.99
C GLN A 139 -1.16 4.16 -4.35
N VAL A 140 -0.16 3.46 -3.80
CA VAL A 140 -0.33 2.16 -3.15
C VAL A 140 0.18 2.22 -1.71
N LEU A 141 -0.70 1.93 -0.76
CA LEU A 141 -0.35 1.63 0.64
C LEU A 141 -0.94 0.29 1.05
N ILE A 142 -0.08 -0.65 1.41
CA ILE A 142 -0.51 -1.91 2.01
C ILE A 142 -0.12 -1.89 3.50
N ALA A 143 -1.08 -1.73 4.40
CA ALA A 143 -0.91 -1.81 5.84
C ALA A 143 -1.68 -3.01 6.43
N SER A 144 -2.04 -3.98 5.61
CA SER A 144 -2.82 -5.14 6.04
C SER A 144 -2.09 -5.94 7.12
N GLY A 145 -2.76 -6.30 8.20
CA GLY A 145 -2.15 -7.06 9.29
C GLY A 145 -1.25 -6.23 10.21
N CYS A 146 -1.23 -4.90 10.10
CA CYS A 146 -0.66 -4.02 11.12
C CYS A 146 -1.59 -3.99 12.35
N ILE A 147 -1.64 -5.08 13.11
CA ILE A 147 -2.62 -5.32 14.17
C ILE A 147 -2.52 -4.34 15.35
N SER A 148 -1.35 -3.74 15.57
CA SER A 148 -1.13 -2.72 16.62
C SER A 148 -1.30 -1.29 16.12
N LEU A 149 -1.70 -1.08 14.86
CA LEU A 149 -1.85 0.25 14.28
C LEU A 149 -3.06 0.94 14.90
N THR A 150 -2.81 1.98 15.70
CA THR A 150 -3.84 2.72 16.42
C THR A 150 -4.21 4.03 15.75
N SER A 151 -3.24 4.70 15.12
CA SER A 151 -3.51 6.01 14.53
C SER A 151 -2.79 6.28 13.22
N VAL A 152 -3.41 7.15 12.44
CA VAL A 152 -2.86 7.68 11.19
C VAL A 152 -2.95 9.19 11.25
N ALA A 153 -1.81 9.87 11.12
CA ALA A 153 -1.73 11.32 11.32
C ALA A 153 -2.66 12.09 10.36
N GLY A 154 -2.83 11.60 9.15
CA GLY A 154 -3.59 12.24 8.07
C GLY A 154 -2.92 11.89 6.75
N VAL A 155 -3.72 11.57 5.74
CA VAL A 155 -3.29 10.54 4.81
C VAL A 155 -3.70 10.80 3.38
N PHE A 156 -2.67 10.85 2.54
CA PHE A 156 -2.77 10.81 1.09
C PHE A 156 -3.38 12.11 0.51
N MET A 157 -3.07 12.48 -0.72
CA MET A 157 -3.89 13.46 -1.48
C MET A 157 -3.76 14.96 -1.20
N GLN A 158 -2.54 15.49 -1.35
CA GLN A 158 -2.40 16.85 -1.87
C GLN A 158 -1.57 16.81 -3.15
N GLY A 159 -2.25 16.50 -4.25
CA GLY A 159 -1.78 16.77 -5.60
C GLY A 159 -2.98 17.33 -6.36
N GLU A 160 -3.00 18.65 -6.55
CA GLU A 160 -4.03 19.31 -7.35
C GLU A 160 -3.83 19.10 -8.86
N LYS A 161 -2.70 18.52 -9.29
CA LYS A 161 -2.22 18.75 -10.65
C LYS A 161 -2.14 17.55 -11.58
N ASP A 162 -1.82 16.35 -11.13
CA ASP A 162 -1.61 15.25 -12.08
C ASP A 162 -2.24 13.96 -11.55
N TYR A 163 -3.54 13.77 -11.78
CA TYR A 163 -4.12 12.43 -11.76
C TYR A 163 -3.62 11.71 -13.01
N GLU A 164 -2.36 11.29 -13.00
CA GLU A 164 -1.93 10.28 -13.95
C GLU A 164 -2.82 9.05 -13.75
N ALA A 165 -3.23 8.46 -14.86
CA ALA A 165 -4.29 7.46 -14.99
C ALA A 165 -4.00 6.09 -14.35
N ALA A 166 -3.33 6.06 -13.20
CA ALA A 166 -2.97 4.88 -12.48
C ALA A 166 -4.00 4.54 -11.40
N SER A 167 -4.35 3.26 -11.32
CA SER A 167 -5.17 2.71 -10.24
C SER A 167 -4.49 2.89 -8.89
N GLN A 168 -5.29 3.14 -7.86
CA GLN A 168 -4.80 3.38 -6.50
C GLN A 168 -5.31 2.29 -5.56
N GLN A 169 -4.54 1.98 -4.53
CA GLN A 169 -4.86 0.91 -3.59
C GLN A 169 -4.41 1.24 -2.17
N PHE A 170 -5.34 1.21 -1.22
CA PHE A 170 -5.10 1.45 0.19
C PHE A 170 -5.70 0.30 0.98
N ASN A 171 -4.87 -0.47 1.69
CA ASN A 171 -5.33 -1.64 2.43
C ASN A 171 -4.96 -1.56 3.90
N PHE A 172 -5.97 -1.48 4.77
CA PHE A 172 -5.87 -1.50 6.23
C PHE A 172 -6.56 -2.73 6.83
N SER A 173 -6.81 -3.79 6.06
CA SER A 173 -7.42 -5.02 6.57
C SER A 173 -6.64 -5.56 7.77
N GLY A 174 -7.29 -5.79 8.90
CA GLY A 174 -6.66 -6.33 10.11
C GLY A 174 -6.10 -5.26 11.05
N CYS A 175 -6.16 -3.97 10.69
CA CYS A 175 -5.82 -2.85 11.57
C CYS A 175 -6.96 -2.54 12.57
N LEU A 176 -7.38 -3.54 13.34
CA LEU A 176 -8.60 -3.49 14.17
C LEU A 176 -8.51 -2.47 15.33
N GLN A 177 -7.31 -2.00 15.65
CA GLN A 177 -7.08 -1.01 16.71
C GLN A 177 -7.11 0.45 16.21
N LEU A 178 -7.36 0.68 14.92
CA LEU A 178 -7.47 2.03 14.37
C LEU A 178 -8.56 2.81 15.10
N ASP A 179 -8.19 3.96 15.64
CA ASP A 179 -9.12 4.85 16.31
C ASP A 179 -10.15 5.44 15.33
N GLN A 180 -11.31 5.84 15.86
CA GLN A 180 -12.42 6.33 15.06
C GLN A 180 -12.08 7.60 14.25
N ASN A 181 -11.19 8.45 14.76
CA ASN A 181 -10.74 9.66 14.07
C ASN A 181 -9.87 9.28 12.86
N SER A 182 -8.97 8.32 13.02
CA SER A 182 -8.14 7.76 11.94
C SER A 182 -9.00 7.07 10.87
N LEU A 183 -10.00 6.27 11.25
CA LEU A 183 -10.96 5.69 10.30
C LEU A 183 -11.74 6.76 9.53
N THR A 184 -12.21 7.80 10.23
CA THR A 184 -12.94 8.92 9.61
C THR A 184 -12.07 9.67 8.62
N LYS A 185 -10.79 9.91 8.95
CA LYS A 185 -9.81 10.52 8.03
C LYS A 185 -9.60 9.66 6.79
N ILE A 186 -9.30 8.37 6.94
CA ILE A 186 -9.06 7.46 5.81
C ILE A 186 -10.29 7.44 4.86
N ILE A 187 -11.49 7.32 5.41
CA ILE A 187 -12.73 7.33 4.62
C ILE A 187 -12.94 8.69 3.94
N GLY A 188 -12.71 9.79 4.66
CA GLY A 188 -12.84 11.15 4.14
C GLY A 188 -11.87 11.43 3.00
N ASP A 189 -10.61 11.04 3.16
CA ASP A 189 -9.53 11.22 2.19
C ASP A 189 -9.83 10.39 0.92
N ALA A 190 -10.27 9.14 1.07
CA ALA A 190 -10.71 8.31 -0.06
C ALA A 190 -11.90 8.92 -0.80
N ARG A 191 -12.91 9.43 -0.07
CA ARG A 191 -14.07 10.11 -0.66
C ARG A 191 -13.66 11.34 -1.46
N LEU A 192 -12.79 12.18 -0.90
CA LEU A 192 -12.31 13.40 -1.57
C LEU A 192 -11.52 13.05 -2.84
N ARG A 193 -10.71 11.99 -2.79
CA ARG A 193 -9.94 11.45 -3.92
C ARG A 193 -10.84 11.02 -5.07
N ILE A 194 -11.87 10.22 -4.78
CA ILE A 194 -12.87 9.77 -5.76
C ILE A 194 -13.61 10.97 -6.38
N GLN A 195 -14.00 11.94 -5.56
CA GLN A 195 -14.67 13.16 -6.04
C GLN A 195 -13.77 13.97 -6.99
N ARG A 196 -12.50 14.18 -6.62
CA ARG A 196 -11.56 14.93 -7.47
C ARG A 196 -11.26 14.20 -8.78
N MET A 197 -11.12 12.88 -8.74
CA MET A 197 -10.95 12.06 -9.95
C MET A 197 -12.16 12.18 -10.87
N ALA A 198 -13.38 12.07 -10.34
CA ALA A 198 -14.61 12.22 -11.13
C ALA A 198 -14.68 13.61 -11.81
N THR A 199 -14.34 14.68 -11.07
CA THR A 199 -14.28 16.06 -11.61
C THR A 199 -13.20 16.23 -12.68
N SER A 200 -12.02 15.64 -12.49
CA SER A 200 -10.92 15.71 -13.46
C SER A 200 -11.27 14.98 -14.76
N LEU A 201 -11.85 13.78 -14.67
CA LEU A 201 -12.31 13.00 -15.82
C LEU A 201 -13.39 13.73 -16.62
N PHE A 202 -14.31 14.43 -15.92
CA PHE A 202 -15.33 15.27 -16.56
C PHE A 202 -14.72 16.38 -17.42
N ASN A 203 -13.69 17.06 -16.91
CA ASN A 203 -13.06 18.19 -17.59
C ASN A 203 -12.14 17.78 -18.76
N GLN A 204 -11.55 16.58 -18.71
CA GLN A 204 -10.49 16.19 -19.66
C GLN A 204 -10.94 15.26 -20.79
N GLN A 205 -12.21 14.86 -20.86
CA GLN A 205 -12.69 13.85 -21.83
C GLN A 205 -11.75 12.64 -21.89
N TYR A 206 -11.40 12.08 -20.74
CA TYR A 206 -10.44 11.00 -20.68
C TYR A 206 -10.97 9.74 -21.40
N PHE A 207 -10.27 9.29 -22.43
CA PHE A 207 -10.61 8.11 -23.26
C PHE A 207 -9.77 6.85 -22.92
N GLY A 208 -9.04 6.85 -21.80
CA GLY A 208 -8.19 5.71 -21.41
C GLY A 208 -8.90 4.65 -20.56
N LYS A 209 -8.13 3.73 -19.98
CA LYS A 209 -8.65 2.64 -19.11
C LYS A 209 -9.37 3.19 -17.87
N PRO A 210 -10.41 2.51 -17.36
CA PRO A 210 -11.12 2.94 -16.14
C PRO A 210 -10.15 3.07 -14.97
N ILE A 211 -10.10 4.25 -14.34
CA ILE A 211 -9.29 4.46 -13.15
C ILE A 211 -10.03 3.88 -11.94
N ARG A 212 -9.33 3.09 -11.11
CA ARG A 212 -9.90 2.40 -9.93
C ARG A 212 -9.24 2.88 -8.64
N VAL A 213 -9.99 2.93 -7.55
CA VAL A 213 -9.49 3.41 -6.24
C VAL A 213 -9.85 2.41 -5.16
N GLN A 214 -9.00 1.43 -4.93
CA GLN A 214 -9.28 0.39 -3.96
C GLN A 214 -9.00 0.86 -2.53
N LEU A 215 -9.98 0.72 -1.64
CA LEU A 215 -9.87 0.94 -0.21
C LEU A 215 -10.38 -0.29 0.53
N CYS A 216 -9.54 -0.88 1.37
CA CYS A 216 -9.94 -1.88 2.33
C CYS A 216 -9.68 -1.35 3.74
N ILE A 217 -10.70 -1.32 4.60
CA ILE A 217 -10.60 -0.84 5.98
C ILE A 217 -11.34 -1.78 6.93
N PRO A 218 -10.96 -1.85 8.21
CA PRO A 218 -11.72 -2.64 9.17
C PRO A 218 -13.11 -1.99 9.42
N GLY A 219 -14.15 -2.82 9.56
CA GLY A 219 -15.49 -2.33 9.88
C GLY A 219 -16.61 -3.37 9.68
N LEU A 220 -17.76 -3.11 10.33
CA LEU A 220 -18.90 -4.05 10.40
C LEU A 220 -20.11 -3.66 9.54
N GLU A 221 -20.21 -2.40 9.14
CA GLU A 221 -21.42 -1.87 8.50
C GLU A 221 -21.11 -1.23 7.14
N VAL A 222 -22.08 -0.89 6.31
CA VAL A 222 -21.82 -0.03 5.15
C VAL A 222 -21.81 1.43 5.63
N PRO A 223 -20.82 2.28 5.26
CA PRO A 223 -20.80 3.68 5.69
C PRO A 223 -22.10 4.44 5.34
N GLU A 224 -22.50 5.39 6.20
CA GLU A 224 -23.79 6.07 6.08
C GLU A 224 -24.02 6.84 4.78
N TRP A 225 -22.95 7.29 4.12
CA TRP A 225 -23.05 8.07 2.90
C TRP A 225 -23.41 7.25 1.65
N PHE A 226 -23.47 5.91 1.74
CA PHE A 226 -23.99 5.06 0.66
C PHE A 226 -25.52 5.14 0.60
N THR A 227 -26.04 5.59 -0.54
CA THR A 227 -27.48 5.77 -0.76
C THR A 227 -28.26 4.46 -0.78
N TYR A 228 -27.71 3.42 -1.39
CA TYR A 228 -28.36 2.12 -1.54
C TYR A 228 -27.60 1.08 -0.70
N LYS A 229 -28.25 0.54 0.33
CA LYS A 229 -27.70 -0.49 1.23
C LYS A 229 -28.60 -1.73 1.15
N ASN A 230 -28.01 -2.93 1.16
CA ASN A 230 -28.73 -4.18 1.38
C ASN A 230 -28.07 -4.96 2.51
N ILE A 231 -28.87 -5.40 3.48
CA ILE A 231 -28.44 -6.17 4.65
C ILE A 231 -28.92 -7.64 4.54
N GLY A 232 -29.92 -7.92 3.68
CA GLY A 232 -30.61 -9.22 3.59
C GLY A 232 -30.13 -10.15 2.48
N GLY A 233 -29.03 -9.85 1.79
CA GLY A 233 -28.49 -10.71 0.73
C GLY A 233 -27.33 -10.08 -0.06
N PRO A 234 -26.69 -10.86 -0.96
CA PRO A 234 -25.46 -10.44 -1.65
C PRO A 234 -25.70 -9.48 -2.82
N THR A 235 -26.95 -9.16 -3.16
CA THR A 235 -27.31 -8.41 -4.37
C THR A 235 -28.01 -7.11 -4.05
N VAL A 236 -27.54 -5.99 -4.59
CA VAL A 236 -28.23 -4.69 -4.53
C VAL A 236 -28.78 -4.38 -5.93
N LYS A 237 -30.06 -4.05 -6.04
CA LYS A 237 -30.67 -3.56 -7.29
C LYS A 237 -31.18 -2.14 -7.08
N PHE A 238 -30.80 -1.22 -7.96
CA PHE A 238 -31.28 0.15 -7.94
C PHE A 238 -31.54 0.65 -9.36
N LYS A 239 -32.43 1.65 -9.49
CA LYS A 239 -32.72 2.31 -10.77
C LYS A 239 -32.05 3.68 -10.78
N LEU A 240 -31.25 3.95 -11.80
CA LEU A 240 -30.67 5.27 -12.03
C LEU A 240 -31.76 6.25 -12.50
N PRO A 241 -31.81 7.48 -11.95
CA PRO A 241 -32.69 8.53 -12.46
C PRO A 241 -32.41 8.84 -13.93
N ALA A 242 -33.47 9.03 -14.73
CA ALA A 242 -33.40 9.13 -16.19
C ALA A 242 -32.62 10.35 -16.74
N HIS A 243 -32.26 11.32 -15.88
CA HIS A 243 -31.62 12.58 -16.24
C HIS A 243 -30.17 12.69 -15.76
N LEU A 244 -29.61 11.65 -15.10
CA LEU A 244 -28.25 11.67 -14.61
C LEU A 244 -27.29 11.01 -15.60
N GLN A 245 -26.24 11.74 -15.98
CA GLN A 245 -25.08 11.17 -16.65
C GLN A 245 -24.23 10.44 -15.60
N LEU A 246 -24.03 9.14 -15.79
CA LEU A 246 -23.24 8.31 -14.88
C LEU A 246 -21.75 8.44 -15.22
N PHE A 247 -20.96 8.99 -14.29
CA PHE A 247 -19.50 9.13 -14.45
C PHE A 247 -18.69 8.05 -13.74
N GLY A 248 -19.30 7.37 -12.77
CA GLY A 248 -18.65 6.33 -11.99
C GLY A 248 -19.60 5.72 -10.98
N LEU A 249 -19.22 4.54 -10.50
CA LEU A 249 -19.94 3.83 -9.45
C LEU A 249 -19.02 3.64 -8.25
N THR A 250 -19.66 3.60 -7.09
CA THR A 250 -19.04 3.45 -5.79
C THR A 250 -19.71 2.25 -5.12
N LEU A 251 -18.96 1.18 -4.85
CA LEU A 251 -19.51 -0.12 -4.47
C LEU A 251 -18.91 -0.65 -3.18
N CYS A 252 -19.72 -0.73 -2.11
CA CYS A 252 -19.25 -1.21 -0.81
C CYS A 252 -19.69 -2.63 -0.52
N ALA A 253 -18.73 -3.47 -0.16
CA ALA A 253 -18.99 -4.78 0.41
C ALA A 253 -18.43 -4.82 1.84
N VAL A 254 -19.24 -5.32 2.77
CA VAL A 254 -18.78 -5.74 4.09
C VAL A 254 -18.61 -7.24 4.02
N VAL A 255 -17.39 -7.72 4.24
CA VAL A 255 -17.07 -9.14 4.21
C VAL A 255 -16.59 -9.56 5.59
N SER A 256 -17.34 -10.51 6.16
CA SER A 256 -16.99 -11.21 7.38
C SER A 256 -16.41 -12.57 7.01
N PHE A 257 -15.33 -12.94 7.67
CA PHE A 257 -14.73 -14.26 7.52
C PHE A 257 -14.87 -15.00 8.86
N GLY A 258 -15.23 -16.28 8.81
CA GLY A 258 -15.56 -17.06 10.01
C GLY A 258 -14.37 -17.26 10.97
N PRO A 259 -14.63 -17.51 12.26
CA PRO A 259 -13.58 -17.75 13.25
C PRO A 259 -12.78 -19.02 12.91
N GLY A 260 -11.44 -18.93 12.89
CA GLY A 260 -10.55 -20.10 12.80
C GLY A 260 -9.65 -20.20 11.56
N GLN A 261 -9.84 -19.36 10.54
CA GLN A 261 -8.96 -19.33 9.36
C GLN A 261 -7.67 -18.54 9.63
N LYS A 262 -6.79 -19.05 10.50
CA LYS A 262 -5.62 -18.32 11.05
C LYS A 262 -4.73 -17.64 10.02
N TYR A 263 -4.61 -18.18 8.80
CA TYR A 263 -3.91 -17.55 7.69
C TYR A 263 -4.45 -18.17 6.40
N CYS A 264 -5.30 -17.45 5.67
CA CYS A 264 -5.61 -17.85 4.29
C CYS A 264 -4.59 -17.20 3.36
N ARG A 265 -4.14 -17.95 2.34
CA ARG A 265 -3.26 -17.52 1.24
C ARG A 265 -3.97 -16.50 0.34
N GLY A 266 -4.45 -15.44 0.95
CA GLY A 266 -5.30 -14.47 0.30
C GLY A 266 -6.79 -14.77 0.29
N PHE A 267 -7.54 -13.79 -0.16
CA PHE A 267 -8.96 -13.91 -0.50
C PHE A 267 -9.20 -13.18 -1.82
N ASP A 268 -10.10 -13.74 -2.64
CA ASP A 268 -10.59 -13.09 -3.86
C ASP A 268 -12.06 -12.75 -3.64
N ILE A 269 -12.38 -11.45 -3.64
CA ILE A 269 -13.75 -10.97 -3.67
C ILE A 269 -14.05 -10.54 -5.10
N LYS A 270 -14.88 -11.32 -5.78
CA LYS A 270 -15.52 -10.89 -7.03
C LYS A 270 -16.80 -10.14 -6.70
N CYS A 271 -16.87 -8.88 -7.12
CA CYS A 271 -18.12 -8.12 -7.11
C CYS A 271 -18.65 -8.04 -8.54
N GLU A 272 -19.78 -8.69 -8.78
CA GLU A 272 -20.45 -8.67 -10.08
C GLU A 272 -21.37 -7.47 -10.18
N CYS A 273 -21.11 -6.60 -11.17
CA CYS A 273 -21.87 -5.38 -11.38
C CYS A 273 -22.32 -5.31 -12.84
N TYR A 274 -23.63 -5.27 -13.06
CA TYR A 274 -24.22 -5.23 -14.40
C TYR A 274 -25.09 -3.99 -14.53
N LEU A 275 -24.78 -3.15 -15.53
CA LEU A 275 -25.61 -2.01 -15.89
C LEU A 275 -26.52 -2.42 -17.04
N ILE A 276 -27.82 -2.40 -16.80
CA ILE A 276 -28.84 -2.83 -17.78
C ILE A 276 -29.63 -1.60 -18.22
N THR A 277 -29.58 -1.27 -19.51
CA THR A 277 -30.33 -0.16 -20.11
C THR A 277 -31.78 -0.56 -20.42
N LYS A 278 -32.64 0.43 -20.72
CA LYS A 278 -34.08 0.20 -20.92
C LYS A 278 -34.42 -0.73 -22.09
N ASP A 279 -33.56 -0.75 -23.11
CA ASP A 279 -33.61 -1.64 -24.28
C ASP A 279 -33.08 -3.06 -23.99
N GLY A 280 -32.60 -3.32 -22.76
CA GLY A 280 -32.08 -4.62 -22.33
C GLY A 280 -30.57 -4.80 -22.56
N THR A 281 -29.87 -3.81 -23.11
CA THR A 281 -28.41 -3.89 -23.28
C THR A 281 -27.72 -3.97 -21.92
N GLN A 282 -26.82 -4.94 -21.74
CA GLN A 282 -26.10 -5.17 -20.49
C GLN A 282 -24.62 -4.82 -20.66
N SER A 283 -24.12 -3.95 -19.79
CA SER A 283 -22.71 -3.63 -19.65
C SER A 283 -22.15 -4.26 -18.38
N ASP A 284 -21.05 -4.99 -18.50
CA ASP A 284 -20.35 -5.60 -17.37
C ASP A 284 -19.35 -4.61 -16.75
N LEU A 285 -19.56 -4.28 -15.48
CA LEU A 285 -18.74 -3.40 -14.65
C LEU A 285 -18.13 -4.18 -13.47
N SER A 286 -18.13 -5.51 -13.53
CA SER A 286 -17.64 -6.38 -12.47
C SER A 286 -16.17 -6.13 -12.18
N PHE A 287 -15.79 -6.31 -10.93
CA PHE A 287 -14.41 -6.16 -10.49
C PHE A 287 -14.01 -7.28 -9.53
N HIS A 288 -12.70 -7.52 -9.50
CA HIS A 288 -12.08 -8.49 -8.61
C HIS A 288 -11.17 -7.74 -7.64
N TYR A 289 -11.26 -8.13 -6.38
CA TYR A 289 -10.35 -7.72 -5.33
C TYR A 289 -9.60 -8.96 -4.86
N ASN A 290 -8.35 -9.10 -5.31
CA ASN A 290 -7.46 -10.17 -4.89
C ASN A 290 -6.41 -9.60 -3.93
N LYS A 291 -6.17 -10.29 -2.82
CA LYS A 291 -5.05 -10.01 -1.90
C LYS A 291 -4.37 -11.30 -1.51
N GLU A 292 -3.04 -11.26 -1.35
CA GLU A 292 -2.23 -12.44 -1.00
C GLU A 292 -1.99 -12.62 0.52
N TYR A 293 -2.44 -11.70 1.38
CA TYR A 293 -2.20 -11.78 2.84
C TYR A 293 -3.39 -11.29 3.66
N TRP A 294 -3.80 -12.08 4.66
CA TRP A 294 -4.97 -11.82 5.52
C TRP A 294 -4.77 -12.42 6.93
N SER A 295 -5.34 -11.79 7.96
CA SER A 295 -5.36 -12.30 9.34
C SER A 295 -6.79 -12.59 9.83
N SER A 296 -6.93 -13.69 10.57
CA SER A 296 -8.18 -14.41 10.83
C SER A 296 -9.19 -13.77 11.78
N SER A 297 -8.87 -12.60 12.32
CA SER A 297 -9.76 -11.85 13.21
C SER A 297 -10.50 -10.73 12.50
N THR A 298 -10.39 -10.65 11.18
CA THR A 298 -10.70 -9.42 10.45
C THR A 298 -12.09 -9.46 9.78
N LEU A 299 -12.94 -8.50 10.12
CA LEU A 299 -14.00 -8.04 9.23
C LEU A 299 -13.45 -6.94 8.33
N CYS A 300 -13.53 -7.14 7.02
CA CYS A 300 -13.05 -6.20 6.02
C CYS A 300 -14.23 -5.49 5.37
N ARG A 301 -14.20 -4.16 5.32
CA ARG A 301 -14.90 -3.40 4.28
C ARG A 301 -13.98 -3.36 3.06
N GLY A 302 -14.43 -3.88 1.92
CA GLY A 302 -13.75 -3.72 0.63
C GLY A 302 -14.52 -2.74 -0.25
N LEU A 303 -13.81 -1.84 -0.94
CA LEU A 303 -14.41 -0.76 -1.74
C LEU A 303 -13.51 -0.32 -2.94
N TYR A 304 -14.14 -0.13 -4.11
CA TYR A 304 -13.78 0.44 -5.46
C TYR A 304 -12.72 -0.19 -6.40
#